data_AF-A0A0F9KXM5-F1
#
_entry.id   AF-A0A0F9KXM5-F1
#
_cell.length_a   1.000
_cell.length_b   1.000
_cell.length_c   1.000
_cell.angle_alpha   90.00
_cell.angle_beta   90.00
_cell.angle_gamma   90.00
#
_symmetry.space_group_name_H-M   'P 1'
#
loop_
_entity.id
_entity.type
_entity.pdbx_description
1 polymer ?
#
loop_
_entity_poly.entity_id
_entity_poly.type
_entity_poly.pdbx_seq_one_letter_code
_entity_poly.pdbx_strand_id
1 'polypeptide(L)'
;MEPLLEVKNITKRFGGLTAVDNMDMKIFPGEVVGLLGDNGAGKSTLIKVISGVYHANRGKIFFAGKETRIDNPMHALKIGIETIYQDLALAENLNVYSNIFLGREKLKRFLGLIKILDHDYMLAESRKVLDQLEIEVPSLKKQIRTLSGGQRQAVAISRSIYWDAKLLIMDEPTAALGVVEQKNVLNLIRTLSSQNIPVLIISHQLHDVFSVASRLLIMRRGKKIAERMTKETTTDEIVGLIVGSIPGDYHDANTDTAKGSDVNRRHFASKSGKNHRPKQNQG
;
A
#
# COMPACT_ATOMS: atom_id res chain seq x y z
N MET A 1 4.15 -1.48 26.17
CA MET A 1 3.12 -2.15 25.36
C MET A 1 3.82 -3.20 24.50
N GLU A 2 3.30 -4.42 24.42
CA GLU A 2 3.88 -5.47 23.58
C GLU A 2 3.39 -5.36 22.12
N PRO A 3 4.23 -5.67 21.12
CA PRO A 3 3.82 -5.64 19.73
C PRO A 3 2.85 -6.80 19.42
N LEU A 4 1.82 -6.52 18.62
CA LEU A 4 0.97 -7.57 18.06
C LEU A 4 1.72 -8.39 17.02
N LEU A 5 2.44 -7.73 16.11
CA LEU A 5 3.33 -8.38 15.16
C LEU A 5 4.75 -7.89 15.39
N GLU A 6 5.69 -8.82 15.48
CA GLU A 6 7.12 -8.53 15.47
C GLU A 6 7.83 -9.46 14.49
N VAL A 7 8.49 -8.88 13.49
CA VAL A 7 9.39 -9.57 12.57
C VAL A 7 10.82 -9.22 12.93
N LYS A 8 11.66 -10.25 13.11
CA LYS A 8 13.07 -10.12 13.47
C LYS A 8 13.97 -10.75 12.42
N ASN A 9 14.91 -9.97 11.88
CA ASN A 9 15.94 -10.41 10.94
C ASN A 9 15.38 -11.22 9.75
N ILE A 10 14.18 -10.87 9.27
CA ILE A 10 13.55 -11.62 8.17
C ILE A 10 14.36 -11.43 6.90
N THR A 11 14.75 -12.54 6.29
CA THR A 11 15.44 -12.56 5.00
C THR A 11 14.69 -13.48 4.04
N LYS A 12 14.40 -13.00 2.83
CA LYS A 12 13.80 -13.78 1.76
C LYS A 12 14.62 -13.68 0.48
N ARG A 13 15.00 -14.83 -0.06
CA ARG A 13 15.78 -15.00 -1.30
C ARG A 13 15.00 -15.78 -2.34
N PHE A 14 15.24 -15.46 -3.61
CA PHE A 14 14.75 -16.17 -4.79
C PHE A 14 15.93 -16.40 -5.74
N GLY A 15 16.48 -17.62 -5.74
CA GLY A 15 17.74 -17.89 -6.44
C GLY A 15 18.85 -16.94 -5.96
N GLY A 16 19.48 -16.22 -6.90
CA GLY A 16 20.51 -15.22 -6.60
C GLY A 16 20.00 -13.88 -6.04
N LEU A 17 18.69 -13.60 -6.10
CA LEU A 17 18.11 -12.34 -5.64
C LEU A 17 17.77 -12.39 -4.15
N THR A 18 18.25 -11.42 -3.37
CA THR A 18 17.77 -11.18 -2.00
C THR A 18 16.71 -10.09 -2.03
N ALA A 19 15.44 -10.48 -1.91
CA ALA A 19 14.30 -9.58 -2.04
C ALA A 19 13.93 -8.88 -0.72
N VAL A 20 14.22 -9.51 0.42
CA VAL A 20 14.16 -8.91 1.76
C VAL A 20 15.42 -9.35 2.50
N ASP A 21 16.12 -8.42 3.14
CA ASP A 21 17.41 -8.66 3.80
C ASP A 21 17.40 -8.06 5.21
N ASN A 22 17.47 -8.93 6.22
CA ASN A 22 17.47 -8.59 7.65
C ASN A 22 16.42 -7.54 8.04
N MET A 23 15.16 -7.77 7.68
CA MET A 23 14.06 -6.88 8.01
C MET A 23 13.63 -7.04 9.47
N ASP A 24 13.63 -5.92 10.19
CA ASP A 24 13.03 -5.78 11.51
C ASP A 24 11.84 -4.82 11.47
N MET A 25 10.70 -5.25 11.99
CA MET A 25 9.51 -4.40 12.12
C MET A 25 8.66 -4.87 13.29
N LYS A 26 8.02 -3.89 13.94
CA LYS A 26 7.01 -4.10 14.99
C LYS A 26 5.73 -3.40 14.55
N ILE A 27 4.59 -3.94 14.94
CA ILE A 27 3.28 -3.29 14.82
C ILE A 27 2.56 -3.49 16.15
N PHE A 28 2.15 -2.39 16.77
CA PHE A 28 1.45 -2.40 18.06
C PHE A 28 -0.07 -2.41 17.87
N PRO A 29 -0.85 -2.89 18.85
CA PRO A 29 -2.31 -2.80 18.81
C PRO A 29 -2.80 -1.38 18.50
N GLY A 30 -3.83 -1.26 17.67
CA GLY A 30 -4.39 0.02 17.22
C GLY A 30 -3.47 0.91 16.36
N GLU A 31 -2.23 0.49 16.09
CA GLU A 31 -1.27 1.29 15.35
C GLU A 31 -1.50 1.20 13.83
N VAL A 32 -1.44 2.34 13.13
CA VAL A 32 -1.36 2.38 11.67
C VAL A 32 0.08 2.63 11.27
N VAL A 33 0.68 1.67 10.57
CA VAL A 33 2.07 1.73 10.10
C VAL A 33 2.10 1.81 8.58
N GLY A 34 2.75 2.83 8.04
CA GLY A 34 2.99 2.97 6.61
C GLY A 34 4.27 2.26 6.19
N LEU A 35 4.19 1.29 5.29
CA LEU A 35 5.35 0.65 4.66
C LEU A 35 5.59 1.27 3.28
N LEU A 36 6.63 2.09 3.22
CA LEU A 36 6.98 2.93 2.08
C LEU A 36 8.25 2.44 1.40
N GLY A 37 8.45 2.83 0.16
CA GLY A 37 9.62 2.42 -0.64
C GLY A 37 9.31 2.43 -2.12
N ASP A 38 10.35 2.39 -2.94
CA ASP A 38 10.22 2.32 -4.40
C ASP A 38 9.68 0.95 -4.86
N ASN A 39 9.34 0.85 -6.14
CA ASN A 39 9.07 -0.41 -6.81
C ASN A 39 10.29 -1.32 -6.72
N GLY A 40 10.09 -2.59 -6.37
CA GLY A 40 11.18 -3.53 -6.12
C GLY A 40 11.91 -3.36 -4.77
N ALA A 41 11.45 -2.47 -3.88
CA ALA A 41 12.04 -2.32 -2.54
C ALA A 41 11.87 -3.53 -1.60
N GLY A 42 11.05 -4.51 -1.97
CA GLY A 42 10.80 -5.73 -1.17
C GLY A 42 9.50 -5.72 -0.35
N LYS A 43 8.70 -4.65 -0.44
CA LYS A 43 7.42 -4.48 0.31
C LYS A 43 6.47 -5.65 0.12
N SER A 44 6.09 -5.96 -1.12
CA SER A 44 5.16 -7.06 -1.43
C SER A 44 5.74 -8.43 -1.06
N THR A 45 7.07 -8.60 -1.11
CA THR A 45 7.73 -9.83 -0.65
C THR A 45 7.61 -9.97 0.86
N LEU A 46 7.83 -8.90 1.63
CA LEU A 46 7.66 -8.89 3.07
C LEU A 46 6.20 -9.20 3.46
N ILE A 47 5.23 -8.57 2.81
CA ILE A 47 3.81 -8.87 3.00
C ILE A 47 3.53 -10.35 2.74
N LYS A 48 4.01 -10.89 1.60
CA LYS A 48 3.83 -12.31 1.25
C LYS A 48 4.48 -13.26 2.25
N VAL A 49 5.52 -12.84 2.96
CA VAL A 49 6.09 -13.61 4.07
C VAL A 49 5.17 -13.58 5.28
N ILE A 50 4.66 -12.40 5.65
CA ILE A 50 3.76 -12.23 6.80
C ILE A 50 2.38 -12.87 6.54
N SER A 51 1.91 -12.91 5.29
CA SER A 51 0.66 -13.56 4.90
C SER A 51 0.83 -15.06 4.59
N GLY A 52 2.02 -15.63 4.80
CA GLY A 52 2.24 -17.07 4.62
C GLY A 52 2.32 -17.55 3.17
N VAL A 53 2.31 -16.66 2.18
CA VAL A 53 2.52 -17.02 0.76
C VAL A 53 3.95 -17.50 0.51
N TYR A 54 4.93 -16.92 1.22
CA TYR A 54 6.33 -17.31 1.15
C TYR A 54 6.91 -17.58 2.54
N HIS A 55 7.78 -18.59 2.65
CA HIS A 55 8.59 -18.76 3.86
C HIS A 55 9.86 -17.92 3.78
N ALA A 56 10.19 -17.25 4.88
CA ALA A 56 11.49 -16.63 5.06
C ALA A 56 12.61 -17.70 5.08
N ASN A 57 13.77 -17.34 4.54
CA ASN A 57 14.97 -18.18 4.63
C ASN A 57 15.66 -18.06 5.99
N ARG A 58 15.53 -16.90 6.65
CA ARG A 58 16.06 -16.61 7.99
C ARG A 58 15.14 -15.64 8.72
N GLY A 59 15.33 -15.54 10.02
CA GLY A 59 14.58 -14.65 10.91
C GLY A 59 13.41 -15.35 11.57
N LYS A 60 12.67 -14.58 12.37
CA LYS A 60 11.55 -15.06 13.18
C LYS A 60 10.38 -14.11 13.09
N ILE A 61 9.17 -14.65 13.15
CA ILE A 61 7.93 -13.89 13.26
C ILE A 61 7.35 -14.20 14.65
N PHE A 62 6.92 -13.17 15.35
CA PHE A 62 6.16 -13.27 16.59
C PHE A 62 4.81 -12.63 16.36
N PHE A 63 3.75 -13.30 16.78
CA PHE A 63 2.39 -12.79 16.73
C PHE A 63 1.73 -12.93 18.10
N ALA A 64 1.22 -11.82 18.63
CA ALA A 64 0.72 -11.70 20.01
C ALA A 64 1.70 -12.30 21.04
N GLY A 65 2.98 -11.91 20.94
CA GLY A 65 4.07 -12.36 21.83
C GLY A 65 4.58 -13.79 21.61
N LYS A 66 3.98 -14.58 20.70
CA LYS A 66 4.37 -15.97 20.45
C LYS A 66 5.14 -16.12 19.15
N GLU A 67 6.30 -16.77 19.20
CA GLU A 67 7.02 -17.16 17.99
C GLU A 67 6.10 -18.04 17.12
N THR A 68 5.84 -17.59 15.89
CA THR A 68 4.84 -18.16 15.00
C THR A 68 5.47 -18.45 13.65
N ARG A 69 5.37 -19.71 13.22
CA ARG A 69 5.65 -20.08 11.84
C ARG A 69 4.35 -20.04 11.05
N ILE A 70 4.29 -19.17 10.05
CA ILE A 70 3.11 -19.03 9.19
C ILE A 70 3.30 -19.95 7.98
N ASP A 71 2.53 -21.04 7.93
CA ASP A 71 2.76 -22.14 6.97
C ASP A 71 2.12 -21.91 5.60
N ASN A 72 1.01 -21.18 5.57
CA ASN A 72 0.27 -20.86 4.36
C ASN A 72 -0.71 -19.71 4.64
N PRO A 73 -1.35 -19.12 3.61
CA PRO A 73 -2.34 -18.07 3.81
C PRO A 73 -3.50 -18.46 4.72
N MET A 74 -3.98 -19.71 4.67
CA MET A 74 -5.06 -20.16 5.56
C MET A 74 -4.64 -20.16 7.04
N HIS A 75 -3.36 -20.46 7.33
CA HIS A 75 -2.81 -20.34 8.67
C HIS A 75 -2.77 -18.87 9.11
N ALA A 76 -2.31 -17.95 8.25
CA ALA A 76 -2.31 -16.51 8.54
C ALA A 76 -3.72 -16.00 8.89
N LEU A 77 -4.72 -16.35 8.08
CA LEU A 77 -6.13 -16.02 8.31
C LEU A 77 -6.61 -16.55 9.66
N LYS A 78 -6.31 -17.82 9.98
CA LYS A 78 -6.74 -18.46 11.24
C LYS A 78 -6.18 -17.79 12.49
N ILE A 79 -4.96 -17.25 12.42
CA ILE A 79 -4.35 -16.52 13.55
C ILE A 79 -4.78 -15.05 13.60
N GLY A 80 -5.50 -14.55 12.59
CA GLY A 80 -6.04 -13.19 12.52
C GLY A 80 -5.17 -12.21 11.72
N ILE A 81 -4.33 -12.68 10.80
CA ILE A 81 -3.62 -11.83 9.83
C ILE A 81 -4.39 -11.88 8.51
N GLU A 82 -5.03 -10.77 8.15
CA GLU A 82 -5.80 -10.62 6.91
C GLU A 82 -5.06 -9.65 5.98
N THR A 83 -4.98 -9.98 4.69
CA THR A 83 -4.35 -9.12 3.67
C THR A 83 -5.35 -8.78 2.58
N ILE A 84 -5.59 -7.49 2.39
CA ILE A 84 -6.39 -6.93 1.31
C ILE A 84 -5.41 -6.45 0.24
N TYR A 85 -5.34 -7.20 -0.86
CA TYR A 85 -4.56 -6.80 -2.03
C TYR A 85 -5.33 -5.78 -2.87
N GLN A 86 -4.62 -5.12 -3.78
CA GLN A 86 -5.22 -4.18 -4.75
C GLN A 86 -6.37 -4.82 -5.55
N ASP A 87 -6.24 -6.11 -5.91
CA ASP A 87 -7.39 -6.91 -6.36
C ASP A 87 -8.10 -7.49 -5.13
N LEU A 88 -9.30 -6.97 -4.86
CA LEU A 88 -10.05 -7.22 -3.63
C LEU A 88 -10.58 -8.65 -3.48
N ALA A 89 -10.42 -9.50 -4.51
CA ALA A 89 -10.91 -10.86 -4.51
C ALA A 89 -12.39 -10.93 -4.06
N LEU A 90 -13.20 -10.05 -4.65
CA LEU A 90 -14.66 -10.02 -4.45
C LEU A 90 -15.34 -10.67 -5.64
N ALA A 91 -16.33 -11.52 -5.36
CA ALA A 91 -17.17 -12.11 -6.38
C ALA A 91 -18.17 -11.07 -6.89
N GLU A 92 -17.88 -10.51 -8.07
CA GLU A 92 -18.58 -9.36 -8.65
C GLU A 92 -20.08 -9.60 -8.90
N ASN A 93 -20.45 -10.85 -9.19
CA ASN A 93 -21.82 -11.31 -9.44
C ASN A 93 -22.62 -11.60 -8.16
N LEU A 94 -21.95 -11.70 -7.01
CA LEU A 94 -22.59 -11.96 -5.73
C LEU A 94 -22.96 -10.67 -5.01
N ASN A 95 -23.89 -10.79 -4.08
CA ASN A 95 -24.34 -9.68 -3.25
C ASN A 95 -23.31 -9.32 -2.17
N VAL A 96 -23.45 -8.15 -1.56
CA VAL A 96 -22.59 -7.70 -0.46
C VAL A 96 -22.55 -8.71 0.69
N TYR A 97 -23.72 -9.10 1.21
CA TYR A 97 -23.76 -10.03 2.35
C TYR A 97 -23.14 -11.40 1.98
N SER A 98 -23.32 -11.85 0.73
CA SER A 98 -22.72 -13.11 0.28
C SER A 98 -21.20 -13.02 0.20
N ASN A 99 -20.66 -11.86 -0.21
CA ASN A 99 -19.22 -11.64 -0.27
C ASN A 99 -18.56 -11.64 1.11
N ILE A 100 -19.21 -11.05 2.12
CA ILE A 100 -18.72 -11.05 3.52
C ILE A 100 -18.55 -12.50 4.03
N PHE A 101 -19.36 -13.44 3.56
CA PHE A 101 -19.34 -14.84 3.98
C PHE A 101 -18.69 -15.79 2.97
N LEU A 102 -18.09 -15.28 1.89
CA LEU A 102 -17.60 -16.11 0.79
C LEU A 102 -16.56 -17.14 1.25
N GLY A 103 -16.81 -18.42 0.94
CA GLY A 103 -15.98 -19.56 1.35
C GLY A 103 -16.15 -19.97 2.82
N ARG A 104 -17.04 -19.30 3.56
CA ARG A 104 -17.37 -19.55 4.97
C ARG A 104 -18.88 -19.40 5.21
N GLU A 105 -19.67 -19.81 4.22
CA GLU A 105 -21.11 -19.62 4.18
C GLU A 105 -21.80 -20.30 5.37
N LYS A 106 -22.82 -19.65 5.91
CA LYS A 106 -23.62 -20.20 7.00
C LYS A 106 -24.78 -21.01 6.44
N LEU A 107 -24.96 -22.20 7.00
CA LEU A 107 -25.95 -23.16 6.55
C LEU A 107 -26.98 -23.40 7.66
N LYS A 108 -28.26 -23.47 7.27
CA LYS A 108 -29.35 -23.94 8.12
C LYS A 108 -29.94 -25.22 7.58
N ARG A 109 -30.64 -25.97 8.43
CA ARG A 109 -31.37 -27.18 8.03
C ARG A 109 -32.78 -26.80 7.57
N PHE A 110 -33.08 -27.06 6.31
CA PHE A 110 -34.41 -27.00 5.75
C PHE A 110 -35.08 -28.38 5.88
N LEU A 111 -36.30 -28.39 6.45
CA LEU A 111 -37.07 -29.62 6.73
C LEU A 111 -36.25 -30.68 7.51
N GLY A 112 -35.33 -30.24 8.39
CA GLY A 112 -34.51 -31.11 9.25
C GLY A 112 -33.38 -31.88 8.56
N LEU A 113 -33.34 -31.93 7.22
CA LEU A 113 -32.49 -32.83 6.45
C LEU A 113 -31.57 -32.12 5.45
N ILE A 114 -32.03 -31.06 4.79
CA ILE A 114 -31.29 -30.42 3.68
C ILE A 114 -30.54 -29.20 4.20
N LYS A 115 -29.22 -29.13 3.98
CA LYS A 115 -28.45 -27.93 4.29
C LYS A 115 -28.64 -26.90 3.17
N ILE A 116 -29.15 -25.73 3.53
CA ILE A 116 -29.30 -24.57 2.63
C ILE A 116 -28.59 -23.36 3.22
N LEU A 117 -28.29 -22.37 2.38
CA LEU A 117 -27.73 -21.09 2.82
C LEU A 117 -28.69 -20.39 3.79
N ASP A 118 -28.15 -19.90 4.90
CA ASP A 118 -28.90 -19.09 5.86
C ASP A 118 -28.78 -17.60 5.52
N HIS A 119 -29.50 -17.18 4.48
CA HIS A 119 -29.48 -15.81 3.99
C HIS A 119 -29.88 -14.79 5.06
N ASP A 120 -30.84 -15.12 5.92
CA ASP A 120 -31.34 -14.22 6.97
C ASP A 120 -30.26 -13.94 8.00
N TYR A 121 -29.56 -15.00 8.45
CA TYR A 121 -28.41 -14.88 9.33
C TYR A 121 -27.31 -14.04 8.69
N MET A 122 -26.89 -14.40 7.46
CA MET A 122 -25.81 -13.69 6.78
C MET A 122 -26.14 -12.21 6.55
N LEU A 123 -27.39 -11.87 6.22
CA LEU A 123 -27.85 -10.49 6.08
C LEU A 123 -27.78 -9.72 7.40
N ALA A 124 -28.29 -10.31 8.49
CA ALA A 124 -28.32 -9.68 9.81
C ALA A 124 -26.89 -9.40 10.32
N GLU A 125 -26.01 -10.39 10.21
CA GLU A 125 -24.62 -10.26 10.64
C GLU A 125 -23.82 -9.31 9.75
N SER A 126 -24.06 -9.32 8.43
CA SER A 126 -23.45 -8.35 7.53
C SER A 126 -23.87 -6.93 7.86
N ARG A 127 -25.11 -6.70 8.29
CA ARG A 127 -25.55 -5.38 8.76
C ARG A 127 -24.80 -4.95 10.01
N LYS A 128 -24.71 -5.83 11.01
CA LYS A 128 -23.99 -5.54 12.27
C LYS A 128 -22.55 -5.10 12.03
N VAL A 129 -21.79 -5.81 11.18
CA VAL A 129 -20.39 -5.44 10.92
C VAL A 129 -20.26 -4.13 10.14
N LEU A 130 -21.16 -3.86 9.18
CA LEU A 130 -21.15 -2.58 8.48
C LEU A 130 -21.49 -1.42 9.41
N ASP A 131 -22.49 -1.59 10.28
CA ASP A 131 -22.89 -0.58 11.26
C ASP A 131 -21.75 -0.31 12.28
N GLN A 132 -21.06 -1.36 12.75
CA GLN A 132 -19.89 -1.23 13.65
C GLN A 132 -18.75 -0.42 13.01
N LEU A 133 -18.58 -0.55 11.69
CA LEU A 133 -17.52 0.10 10.94
C LEU A 133 -17.95 1.45 10.34
N GLU A 134 -19.18 1.88 10.60
CA GLU A 134 -19.77 3.10 10.03
C GLU A 134 -19.73 3.11 8.49
N ILE A 135 -19.93 1.92 7.88
CA ILE A 135 -19.87 1.74 6.43
C ILE A 135 -21.28 1.80 5.84
N GLU A 136 -21.47 2.72 4.90
CA GLU A 136 -22.70 2.80 4.13
C GLU A 136 -22.57 2.12 2.76
N VAL A 137 -23.49 1.21 2.48
CA VAL A 137 -23.69 0.62 1.14
C VAL A 137 -25.15 0.80 0.72
N PRO A 138 -25.45 0.93 -0.59
CA PRO A 138 -26.82 1.19 -1.05
C PRO A 138 -27.80 0.08 -0.65
N SER A 139 -27.33 -1.17 -0.63
CA SER A 139 -28.09 -2.31 -0.13
C SER A 139 -27.17 -3.53 0.04
N LEU A 140 -27.39 -4.30 1.11
CA LEU A 140 -26.72 -5.57 1.31
C LEU A 140 -27.05 -6.60 0.22
N LYS A 141 -28.21 -6.48 -0.43
CA LYS A 141 -28.70 -7.36 -1.50
C LYS A 141 -28.24 -6.91 -2.89
N LYS A 142 -27.43 -5.84 -2.99
CA LYS A 142 -26.88 -5.37 -4.27
C LYS A 142 -25.64 -6.18 -4.64
N GLN A 143 -25.45 -6.41 -5.94
CA GLN A 143 -24.25 -7.08 -6.46
C GLN A 143 -23.02 -6.17 -6.34
N ILE A 144 -21.86 -6.77 -6.04
CA ILE A 144 -20.58 -6.06 -5.87
C ILE A 144 -20.21 -5.21 -7.09
N ARG A 145 -20.44 -5.72 -8.32
CA ARG A 145 -20.13 -4.99 -9.56
C ARG A 145 -20.80 -3.63 -9.72
N THR A 146 -21.83 -3.35 -8.91
CA THR A 146 -22.62 -2.11 -8.97
C THR A 146 -22.24 -1.10 -7.87
N LEU A 147 -21.20 -1.41 -7.10
CA LEU A 147 -20.66 -0.57 -6.05
C LEU A 147 -19.49 0.26 -6.59
N SER A 148 -19.26 1.41 -5.97
CA SER A 148 -18.06 2.22 -6.24
C SER A 148 -16.79 1.54 -5.72
N GLY A 149 -15.61 2.01 -6.14
CA GLY A 149 -14.34 1.44 -5.70
C GLY A 149 -14.18 1.50 -4.17
N GLY A 150 -14.46 2.67 -3.57
CA GLY A 150 -14.45 2.82 -2.11
C GLY A 150 -15.46 1.91 -1.39
N GLN A 151 -16.65 1.70 -1.94
CA GLN A 151 -17.64 0.77 -1.37
C GLN A 151 -17.16 -0.68 -1.46
N ARG A 152 -16.52 -1.08 -2.56
CA ARG A 152 -15.91 -2.43 -2.69
C ARG A 152 -14.81 -2.62 -1.65
N GLN A 153 -13.95 -1.61 -1.46
CA GLN A 153 -12.91 -1.63 -0.43
C GLN A 153 -13.52 -1.84 0.96
N ALA A 154 -14.57 -1.08 1.27
CA ALA A 154 -15.27 -1.16 2.54
C ALA A 154 -15.87 -2.56 2.78
N VAL A 155 -16.44 -3.19 1.75
CA VAL A 155 -16.93 -4.58 1.86
C VAL A 155 -15.79 -5.58 2.10
N ALA A 156 -14.65 -5.43 1.42
CA ALA A 156 -13.48 -6.29 1.63
C ALA A 156 -12.91 -6.16 3.07
N ILE A 157 -12.89 -4.93 3.60
CA ILE A 157 -12.51 -4.65 4.99
C ILE A 157 -13.52 -5.30 5.94
N SER A 158 -14.82 -5.08 5.72
CA SER A 158 -15.90 -5.64 6.55
C SER A 158 -15.85 -7.17 6.62
N ARG A 159 -15.57 -7.83 5.49
CA ARG A 159 -15.33 -9.28 5.44
C ARG A 159 -14.20 -9.67 6.39
N SER A 160 -13.08 -8.97 6.31
CA SER A 160 -11.90 -9.27 7.13
C SER A 160 -12.22 -9.10 8.62
N ILE A 161 -12.87 -7.99 9.00
CA ILE A 161 -13.22 -7.71 10.40
C ILE A 161 -14.26 -8.70 10.94
N TYR A 162 -15.28 -9.03 10.15
CA TYR A 162 -16.29 -10.01 10.55
C TYR A 162 -15.67 -11.36 10.92
N TRP A 163 -14.58 -11.73 10.27
CA TRP A 163 -13.85 -12.96 10.52
C TRP A 163 -12.64 -12.81 11.47
N ASP A 164 -12.71 -11.87 12.41
CA ASP A 164 -11.75 -11.70 13.51
C ASP A 164 -10.32 -11.37 13.04
N ALA A 165 -10.21 -10.47 12.05
CA ALA A 165 -8.93 -9.85 11.71
C ALA A 165 -8.35 -9.12 12.93
N LYS A 166 -7.16 -9.55 13.36
CA LYS A 166 -6.38 -8.90 14.43
C LYS A 166 -5.32 -7.97 13.88
N LEU A 167 -4.82 -8.24 12.67
CA LEU A 167 -3.94 -7.37 11.90
C LEU A 167 -4.47 -7.30 10.48
N LEU A 168 -4.69 -6.08 9.98
CA LEU A 168 -5.04 -5.85 8.60
C LEU A 168 -3.83 -5.34 7.81
N ILE A 169 -3.47 -6.01 6.73
CA ILE A 169 -2.47 -5.54 5.77
C ILE A 169 -3.21 -5.07 4.53
N MET A 170 -2.94 -3.84 4.09
CA MET A 170 -3.64 -3.21 2.98
C MET A 170 -2.64 -2.76 1.92
N ASP A 171 -2.68 -3.41 0.75
CA ASP A 171 -1.79 -3.12 -0.37
C ASP A 171 -2.49 -2.18 -1.37
N GLU A 172 -2.03 -0.93 -1.42
CA GLU A 172 -2.54 0.14 -2.27
C GLU A 172 -4.06 0.37 -2.12
N PRO A 173 -4.58 0.57 -0.89
CA PRO A 173 -6.03 0.55 -0.64
C PRO A 173 -6.82 1.72 -1.23
N THR A 174 -6.13 2.77 -1.66
CA THR A 174 -6.72 3.96 -2.26
C THR A 174 -6.38 4.10 -3.74
N ALA A 175 -5.67 3.13 -4.33
CA ALA A 175 -5.29 3.17 -5.73
C ALA A 175 -6.54 3.19 -6.63
N ALA A 176 -6.50 4.05 -7.64
CA ALA A 176 -7.57 4.24 -8.63
C ALA A 176 -8.93 4.65 -8.04
N LEU A 177 -8.97 5.21 -6.82
CA LEU A 177 -10.18 5.78 -6.23
C LEU A 177 -10.29 7.30 -6.49
N GLY A 178 -11.51 7.80 -6.60
CA GLY A 178 -11.77 9.24 -6.56
C GLY A 178 -11.58 9.81 -5.14
N VAL A 179 -11.35 11.12 -5.03
CA VAL A 179 -11.04 11.82 -3.77
C VAL A 179 -12.03 11.52 -2.63
N VAL A 180 -13.34 11.48 -2.94
CA VAL A 180 -14.38 11.18 -1.95
C VAL A 180 -14.28 9.74 -1.44
N GLU A 181 -14.07 8.79 -2.34
CA GLU A 181 -13.96 7.36 -2.02
C GLU A 181 -12.67 7.07 -1.23
N GLN A 182 -11.56 7.67 -1.64
CA GLN A 182 -10.29 7.66 -0.94
C GLN A 182 -10.44 8.16 0.50
N LYS A 183 -11.11 9.30 0.70
CA LYS A 183 -11.38 9.85 2.04
C LYS A 183 -12.19 8.88 2.91
N ASN A 184 -13.19 8.21 2.33
CA ASN A 184 -13.99 7.22 3.06
C ASN A 184 -13.15 6.01 3.50
N VAL A 185 -12.28 5.50 2.62
CA VAL A 185 -11.36 4.41 2.98
C VAL A 185 -10.38 4.84 4.08
N LEU A 186 -9.81 6.04 3.99
CA LEU A 186 -8.90 6.56 5.01
C LEU A 186 -9.60 6.79 6.36
N ASN A 187 -10.85 7.25 6.35
CA ASN A 187 -11.66 7.35 7.57
C ASN A 187 -11.92 5.98 8.19
N LEU A 188 -12.27 4.98 7.38
CA LEU A 188 -12.44 3.62 7.86
C LEU A 188 -11.16 3.06 8.49
N ILE A 189 -9.98 3.33 7.92
CA ILE A 189 -8.68 2.97 8.53
C ILE A 189 -8.51 3.62 9.92
N ARG A 190 -8.93 4.88 10.09
CA ARG A 190 -8.92 5.54 11.41
C ARG A 190 -9.90 4.88 12.38
N THR A 191 -11.09 4.49 11.93
CA THR A 191 -12.07 3.74 12.74
C THR A 191 -11.51 2.39 13.19
N LEU A 192 -10.80 1.66 12.32
CA LEU A 192 -10.14 0.41 12.70
C LEU A 192 -9.10 0.65 13.80
N SER A 193 -8.25 1.66 13.61
CA SER A 193 -7.22 2.05 14.58
C SER A 193 -7.82 2.42 15.94
N SER A 194 -8.92 3.21 15.97
CA SER A 194 -9.60 3.58 17.21
C SER A 194 -10.29 2.39 17.90
N GLN A 195 -10.66 1.36 17.14
CA GLN A 195 -11.14 0.07 17.62
C GLN A 195 -9.99 -0.90 18.01
N ASN A 196 -8.76 -0.40 18.13
CA ASN A 196 -7.57 -1.15 18.52
C ASN A 196 -7.14 -2.22 17.50
N ILE A 197 -7.60 -2.11 16.25
CA ILE A 197 -7.20 -2.99 15.14
C ILE A 197 -6.03 -2.35 14.40
N PRO A 198 -4.81 -2.90 14.48
CA PRO A 198 -3.68 -2.37 13.75
C PRO A 198 -3.77 -2.59 12.25
N VAL A 199 -3.19 -1.64 11.51
CA VAL A 199 -3.19 -1.63 10.05
C VAL A 199 -1.76 -1.41 9.55
N LEU A 200 -1.29 -2.31 8.69
CA LEU A 200 -0.09 -2.10 7.86
C LEU A 200 -0.56 -1.62 6.49
N ILE A 201 -0.34 -0.35 6.17
CA ILE A 201 -0.70 0.23 4.87
C ILE A 201 0.53 0.30 3.97
N ILE A 202 0.37 -0.15 2.73
CA ILE A 202 1.39 -0.04 1.68
C ILE A 202 0.82 0.89 0.63
N SER A 203 1.48 2.00 0.40
CA SER A 203 1.11 2.88 -0.70
C SER A 203 2.28 3.71 -1.21
N HIS A 204 2.25 4.06 -2.49
CA HIS A 204 3.07 5.11 -3.07
C HIS A 204 2.47 6.52 -2.92
N GLN A 205 1.19 6.63 -2.52
CA GLN A 205 0.51 7.90 -2.31
C GLN A 205 0.81 8.45 -0.91
N LEU A 206 1.92 9.18 -0.78
CA LEU A 206 2.43 9.62 0.53
C LEU A 206 1.43 10.45 1.33
N HIS A 207 0.70 11.35 0.68
CA HIS A 207 -0.36 12.14 1.33
C HIS A 207 -1.34 11.27 2.13
N ASP A 208 -1.76 10.14 1.57
CA ASP A 208 -2.74 9.25 2.18
C ASP A 208 -2.16 8.59 3.42
N VAL A 209 -0.94 8.06 3.28
CA VAL A 209 -0.24 7.39 4.36
C VAL A 209 0.03 8.37 5.51
N PHE A 210 0.50 9.58 5.21
CA PHE A 210 0.70 10.62 6.24
C PHE A 210 -0.58 11.01 6.96
N SER A 211 -1.73 10.92 6.29
CA SER A 211 -3.01 11.28 6.89
C SER A 211 -3.52 10.27 7.93
N VAL A 212 -3.06 9.01 7.91
CA VAL A 212 -3.57 7.93 8.78
C VAL A 212 -2.50 7.21 9.60
N ALA A 213 -1.26 7.12 9.10
CA ALA A 213 -0.19 6.39 9.77
C ALA A 213 0.40 7.20 10.92
N SER A 214 0.62 6.55 12.06
CA SER A 214 1.39 7.12 13.18
C SER A 214 2.90 6.97 12.99
N ARG A 215 3.32 5.95 12.23
CA ARG A 215 4.73 5.61 12.00
C ARG A 215 4.95 5.12 10.57
N LEU A 216 6.09 5.49 10.01
CA LEU A 216 6.51 5.20 8.64
C LEU A 216 7.76 4.33 8.67
N LEU A 217 7.75 3.25 7.89
CA LEU A 217 8.86 2.34 7.66
C LEU A 217 9.26 2.44 6.21
N ILE A 218 10.51 2.82 5.95
CA ILE A 218 11.00 3.02 4.60
C ILE A 218 11.89 1.83 4.22
N MET A 219 11.51 1.14 3.15
CA MET A 219 12.27 0.06 2.55
C MET A 219 12.96 0.52 1.25
N ARG A 220 14.18 0.06 1.03
CA ARG A 220 14.91 0.22 -0.23
C ARG A 220 15.80 -0.99 -0.47
N ARG A 221 15.75 -1.54 -1.69
CA ARG A 221 16.56 -2.71 -2.11
C ARG A 221 16.53 -3.87 -1.09
N GLY A 222 15.34 -4.19 -0.58
CA GLY A 222 15.11 -5.28 0.37
C GLY A 222 15.42 -4.98 1.83
N LYS A 223 15.94 -3.80 2.17
CA LYS A 223 16.32 -3.41 3.54
C LYS A 223 15.42 -2.32 4.09
N LYS A 224 15.18 -2.33 5.40
CA LYS A 224 14.69 -1.14 6.11
C LYS A 224 15.83 -0.13 6.18
N ILE A 225 15.64 1.05 5.59
CA ILE A 225 16.63 2.13 5.62
C ILE A 225 16.32 3.19 6.68
N ALA A 226 15.05 3.34 7.04
CA ALA A 226 14.62 4.31 8.02
C ALA A 226 13.29 3.92 8.65
N GLU A 227 13.06 4.50 9.82
CA GLU A 227 11.82 4.46 10.57
C GLU A 227 11.59 5.86 11.13
N ARG A 228 10.38 6.40 10.99
CA ARG A 228 10.01 7.77 11.39
C ARG A 228 8.64 7.80 12.02
N MET A 229 8.48 8.61 13.06
CA MET A 229 7.14 9.02 13.49
C MET A 229 6.59 10.01 12.48
N THR A 230 5.35 9.83 12.03
CA THR A 230 4.76 10.69 10.99
C THR A 230 4.77 12.17 11.37
N LYS A 231 4.59 12.47 12.67
CA LYS A 231 4.60 13.83 13.22
C LYS A 231 6.00 14.50 13.25
N GLU A 232 7.07 13.73 13.02
CA GLU A 232 8.47 14.16 13.16
C GLU A 232 9.20 14.19 11.81
N THR A 233 8.48 14.04 10.70
CA THR A 233 9.05 13.94 9.36
C THR A 233 8.18 14.67 8.34
N THR A 234 8.70 14.89 7.15
CA THR A 234 7.99 15.52 6.03
C THR A 234 7.92 14.59 4.83
N THR A 235 6.97 14.83 3.94
CA THR A 235 6.87 14.11 2.66
C THR A 235 8.19 14.17 1.90
N ASP A 236 8.85 15.33 1.86
CA ASP A 236 10.12 15.52 1.14
C ASP A 236 11.27 14.70 1.73
N GLU A 237 11.37 14.61 3.06
CA GLU A 237 12.36 13.74 3.72
C GLU A 237 12.13 12.28 3.34
N ILE A 238 10.87 11.83 3.38
CA ILE A 238 10.50 10.45 3.03
C ILE A 238 10.80 10.15 1.56
N VAL A 239 10.47 11.07 0.63
CA VAL A 239 10.83 10.95 -0.78
C VAL A 239 12.35 10.83 -0.93
N GLY A 240 13.11 11.70 -0.27
CA GLY A 240 14.57 11.67 -0.27
C GLY A 240 15.14 10.32 0.18
N LEU A 241 14.60 9.76 1.26
CA LEU A 241 14.97 8.43 1.75
C LEU A 241 14.65 7.32 0.72
N ILE A 242 13.47 7.37 0.09
CA ILE A 242 13.04 6.38 -0.93
C ILE A 242 13.99 6.39 -2.13
N VAL A 243 14.27 7.57 -2.70
CA VAL A 243 15.13 7.70 -3.90
C VAL A 243 16.61 7.55 -3.56
N GLY A 244 17.00 7.84 -2.32
CA GLY A 244 18.37 7.79 -1.84
C GLY A 244 19.15 9.09 -1.99
N SER A 245 18.44 10.22 -2.02
CA SER A 245 19.01 11.56 -2.07
C SER A 245 18.61 12.28 -0.78
N ILE A 246 19.57 12.71 0.03
CA ILE A 246 19.26 13.43 1.27
C ILE A 246 18.77 14.84 0.87
N PRO A 247 17.67 15.36 1.46
CA PRO A 247 17.30 16.76 1.27
C PRO A 247 18.45 17.65 1.78
N GLY A 248 19.17 18.28 0.84
CA GLY A 248 20.41 19.01 1.10
C GLY A 248 21.35 19.06 -0.12
N ASP A 249 21.21 18.12 -1.06
CA ASP A 249 22.05 18.06 -2.28
C ASP A 249 21.52 18.89 -3.47
N TYR A 250 20.51 19.75 -3.27
CA TYR A 250 20.15 20.77 -4.27
C TYR A 250 21.06 22.00 -4.11
N HIS A 251 22.35 21.84 -4.40
CA HIS A 251 23.21 22.96 -4.77
C HIS A 251 23.17 23.11 -6.29
N ASP A 252 22.85 24.32 -6.73
CA ASP A 252 22.66 24.79 -8.09
C ASP A 252 23.64 24.19 -9.12
N ALA A 253 23.17 23.24 -9.93
CA ALA A 253 23.86 22.84 -11.16
C ALA A 253 23.54 23.80 -12.33
N ASN A 254 23.40 25.11 -12.06
CA ASN A 254 23.13 26.10 -13.10
C ASN A 254 23.89 27.43 -12.92
N THR A 255 25.07 27.39 -12.32
CA THR A 255 26.02 28.51 -12.33
C THR A 255 27.40 28.02 -12.75
N ASP A 256 27.58 27.62 -14.01
CA ASP A 256 28.93 27.50 -14.62
C ASP A 256 28.89 27.38 -16.15
N THR A 257 28.23 28.32 -16.84
CA THR A 257 28.47 28.57 -18.28
C THR A 257 28.53 30.05 -18.66
N ALA A 258 28.93 30.94 -17.74
CA ALA A 258 29.14 32.34 -18.08
C ALA A 258 30.25 32.97 -17.25
N LYS A 259 31.52 32.62 -17.54
CA LYS A 259 32.69 33.52 -17.49
C LYS A 259 33.98 32.79 -17.86
N GLY A 260 34.69 33.34 -18.85
CA GLY A 260 36.03 32.93 -19.29
C GLY A 260 35.95 32.04 -20.53
N SER A 261 36.51 32.37 -21.70
CA SER A 261 37.65 33.24 -21.96
C SER A 261 37.67 33.67 -23.43
N ASP A 262 37.63 34.97 -23.64
CA ASP A 262 38.26 35.64 -24.78
C ASP A 262 39.75 35.31 -24.80
N VAL A 263 40.20 34.42 -25.69
CA VAL A 263 41.50 34.54 -26.37
C VAL A 263 41.40 33.82 -27.71
N ASN A 264 41.92 34.48 -28.75
CA ASN A 264 42.33 33.92 -30.05
C ASN A 264 41.43 34.19 -31.27
N ARG A 265 41.42 35.44 -31.73
CA ARG A 265 41.28 35.76 -33.16
C ARG A 265 42.34 36.78 -33.59
N ARG A 266 43.45 36.29 -34.13
CA ARG A 266 44.28 37.01 -35.11
C ARG A 266 44.47 36.11 -36.33
N HIS A 267 43.86 36.51 -37.45
CA HIS A 267 44.38 36.46 -38.82
C HIS A 267 43.20 36.36 -39.78
N PHE A 268 42.86 37.49 -40.40
CA PHE A 268 42.78 37.68 -41.86
C PHE A 268 41.99 38.96 -42.12
N ALA A 269 42.72 40.05 -42.39
CA ALA A 269 42.20 41.26 -43.02
C ALA A 269 42.91 41.42 -44.35
N SER A 270 42.15 41.48 -45.45
CA SER A 270 42.53 41.90 -46.82
C SER A 270 41.51 41.25 -47.78
N LYS A 271 40.79 41.90 -48.69
CA LYS A 271 40.90 43.23 -49.29
C LYS A 271 39.64 43.45 -50.17
N SER A 272 39.36 44.73 -50.41
CA SER A 272 38.79 45.33 -51.64
C SER A 272 37.33 45.07 -52.03
N GLY A 273 36.56 46.16 -52.02
CA GLY A 273 35.30 46.26 -52.76
C GLY A 273 35.47 46.54 -54.25
N LYS A 274 34.34 46.52 -54.98
CA LYS A 274 33.93 47.43 -56.06
C LYS A 274 32.57 47.01 -56.66
N ASN A 275 31.62 47.94 -56.64
CA ASN A 275 30.55 48.26 -57.59
C ASN A 275 30.32 47.34 -58.82
N HIS A 276 29.07 46.87 -59.04
CA HIS A 276 28.17 47.26 -60.16
C HIS A 276 26.85 46.45 -60.17
N ARG A 277 25.74 47.16 -60.43
CA ARG A 277 24.38 46.72 -60.87
C ARG A 277 24.41 46.14 -62.32
N PRO A 278 23.30 45.73 -62.99
CA PRO A 278 21.88 45.48 -62.58
C PRO A 278 21.15 44.24 -63.22
N LYS A 279 19.91 44.03 -62.76
CA LYS A 279 18.64 43.69 -63.50
C LYS A 279 18.35 42.29 -64.10
N GLN A 280 17.04 41.99 -64.01
CA GLN A 280 16.17 41.18 -64.90
C GLN A 280 16.22 39.64 -64.76
N ASN A 281 15.16 38.85 -64.90
CA ASN A 281 13.70 39.02 -65.05
C ASN A 281 13.07 37.61 -64.96
N GLN A 282 11.78 37.55 -64.61
CA GLN A 282 10.76 36.57 -65.05
C GLN A 282 10.82 35.10 -64.59
N GLY A 283 9.65 34.64 -64.16
CA GLY A 283 9.29 33.27 -63.80
C GLY A 283 8.22 33.26 -62.72
#